data_AF-A0A399ZPJ0-F1
#
_entry.id   AF-A0A399ZPJ0-F1
#
_cell.length_a   1.000
_cell.length_b   1.000
_cell.length_c   1.000
_cell.angle_alpha   90.00
_cell.angle_beta   90.00
_cell.angle_gamma   90.00
#
_symmetry.space_group_name_H-M   'P 1'
#
loop_
_entity.id
_entity.type
_entity.pdbx_description
1 polymer ?
#
loop_
_entity_poly.entity_id
_entity_poly.type
_entity_poly.pdbx_seq_one_letter_code
_entity_poly.pdbx_strand_id
1 'polypeptide(L)'
;MLLGKYTERWSDFEDFSADGLQVIRVTVTYIHPSLIHHIVLNNTISNNLYIEVSEFERELGMVMNRLGGYNELLFWITITATTYNRPTSSEAYLTITLPIWDMDLVNSSGAHISPLHVDPVLGDQVMVVREPVFGFVSFPMSVANSGSCLSVMDSLTTTMGLEISNIKVGEKLFSETYWSVPYRSSVFGDLNLPVLSVNPPAHSYEANYDWGRVGRLQMPPAPNGLSDPSADPASWKRYWEDMGRYLWYQLLPENEP
;
A
#
# COMPACT_ATOMS: atom_id res chain seq x y z
N MET A 1 -14.23 -8.12 0.62
CA MET A 1 -14.77 -6.88 0.01
C MET A 1 -13.99 -6.55 -1.26
N LEU A 2 -14.54 -5.72 -2.17
CA LEU A 2 -13.86 -5.26 -3.40
C LEU A 2 -12.54 -4.54 -3.09
N LEU A 3 -12.54 -3.69 -2.04
CA LEU A 3 -11.37 -2.95 -1.58
C LEU A 3 -10.17 -3.84 -1.30
N GLY A 4 -10.34 -4.93 -0.55
CA GLY A 4 -9.24 -5.84 -0.24
C GLY A 4 -8.57 -6.40 -1.50
N LYS A 5 -9.34 -6.74 -2.54
CA LYS A 5 -8.76 -7.20 -3.82
C LYS A 5 -7.95 -6.12 -4.54
N TYR A 6 -8.40 -4.87 -4.46
CA TYR A 6 -7.67 -3.75 -5.08
C TYR A 6 -6.45 -3.36 -4.26
N THR A 7 -6.55 -3.39 -2.93
CA THR A 7 -5.39 -3.18 -2.05
C THR A 7 -4.34 -4.25 -2.32
N GLU A 8 -4.70 -5.53 -2.22
CA GLU A 8 -3.82 -6.66 -2.56
C GLU A 8 -3.16 -6.50 -3.93
N ARG A 9 -3.93 -6.15 -4.97
CA ARG A 9 -3.41 -5.99 -6.34
C ARG A 9 -2.33 -4.92 -6.45
N TRP A 10 -2.46 -3.83 -5.70
CA TRP A 10 -1.57 -2.67 -5.80
C TRP A 10 -0.57 -2.64 -4.65
N SER A 11 -0.42 -3.74 -3.92
CA SER A 11 0.49 -3.87 -2.80
C SER A 11 1.42 -5.05 -2.98
N ASP A 12 2.56 -4.96 -2.33
CA ASP A 12 3.42 -6.10 -2.03
C ASP A 12 3.97 -5.94 -0.61
N PHE A 13 4.53 -7.00 -0.03
CA PHE A 13 5.12 -6.92 1.30
C PHE A 13 6.32 -7.83 1.47
N GLU A 14 7.16 -7.48 2.45
CA GLU A 14 8.26 -8.32 2.89
C GLU A 14 8.24 -8.45 4.42
N ASP A 15 8.55 -9.66 4.88
CA ASP A 15 8.54 -10.05 6.29
C ASP A 15 9.96 -10.23 6.81
N PHE A 16 10.31 -9.46 7.83
CA PHE A 16 11.59 -9.51 8.51
C PHE A 16 11.43 -10.11 9.90
N SER A 17 12.05 -11.26 10.12
CA SER A 17 12.17 -11.85 11.46
C SER A 17 13.58 -11.69 12.01
N ALA A 18 13.67 -11.18 13.25
CA ALA A 18 14.93 -11.03 13.97
C ALA A 18 15.16 -12.15 15.01
N ASP A 19 14.10 -12.62 15.67
CA ASP A 19 14.19 -13.56 16.81
C ASP A 19 13.23 -14.75 16.71
N GLY A 20 12.49 -14.90 15.60
CA GLY A 20 11.51 -15.97 15.40
C GLY A 20 10.21 -15.81 16.22
N LEU A 21 10.13 -14.81 17.09
CA LEU A 21 8.94 -14.49 17.89
C LEU A 21 8.17 -13.31 17.32
N GLN A 22 8.88 -12.33 16.78
CA GLN A 22 8.31 -11.17 16.13
C GLN A 22 8.67 -11.12 14.65
N VAL A 23 7.68 -10.72 13.85
CA VAL A 23 7.83 -10.40 12.44
C VAL A 23 7.49 -8.92 12.26
N ILE A 24 8.40 -8.19 11.62
CA ILE A 24 8.11 -6.87 11.07
C ILE A 24 7.73 -7.05 9.62
N ARG A 25 6.58 -6.54 9.22
CA ARG A 25 6.14 -6.50 7.83
C ARG A 25 6.25 -5.10 7.30
N VAL A 26 6.95 -4.96 6.18
CA VAL A 26 6.96 -3.73 5.39
C VAL A 26 6.06 -3.98 4.18
N THR A 27 4.94 -3.28 4.12
CA THR A 27 4.00 -3.32 3.00
C THR A 27 4.18 -2.07 2.18
N VAL A 28 4.37 -2.24 0.88
CA VAL A 28 4.44 -1.15 -0.08
C VAL A 28 3.17 -1.17 -0.93
N THR A 29 2.46 -0.05 -0.99
CA THR A 29 1.23 0.09 -1.78
C THR A 29 1.35 1.21 -2.78
N TYR A 30 1.26 0.90 -4.07
CA TYR A 30 1.15 1.92 -5.09
C TYR A 30 -0.23 2.58 -5.05
N ILE A 31 -0.25 3.91 -4.92
CA ILE A 31 -1.49 4.68 -4.87
C ILE A 31 -2.03 4.90 -6.29
N HIS A 32 -2.52 3.81 -6.88
CA HIS A 32 -3.12 3.83 -8.21
C HIS A 32 -4.51 4.52 -8.18
N PRO A 33 -4.90 5.28 -9.23
CA PRO A 33 -6.21 5.90 -9.32
C PRO A 33 -7.38 4.94 -9.07
N SER A 34 -7.31 3.70 -9.58
CA SER A 34 -8.36 2.71 -9.31
C SER A 34 -8.47 2.32 -7.83
N LEU A 35 -7.37 2.31 -7.06
CA LEU A 35 -7.44 2.06 -5.62
C LEU A 35 -8.18 3.21 -4.93
N ILE A 36 -7.85 4.45 -5.28
CA ILE A 36 -8.53 5.66 -4.79
C ILE A 36 -10.03 5.63 -5.10
N HIS A 37 -10.41 5.25 -6.31
CA HIS A 37 -11.83 5.11 -6.69
C HIS A 37 -12.58 4.17 -5.74
N HIS A 38 -11.98 3.03 -5.38
CA HIS A 38 -12.62 2.05 -4.49
C HIS A 38 -12.63 2.49 -3.03
N ILE A 39 -11.61 3.23 -2.59
CA ILE A 39 -11.58 3.87 -1.28
C ILE A 39 -12.70 4.89 -1.16
N VAL A 40 -12.86 5.79 -2.14
CA VAL A 40 -13.94 6.79 -2.17
C VAL A 40 -15.30 6.10 -2.25
N LEU A 41 -15.47 5.12 -3.14
CA LEU A 41 -16.73 4.39 -3.29
C LEU A 41 -17.17 3.76 -1.96
N ASN A 42 -16.25 3.15 -1.23
CA ASN A 42 -16.57 2.61 0.08
C ASN A 42 -16.90 3.67 1.12
N ASN A 43 -16.23 4.82 1.08
CA ASN A 43 -16.56 5.96 1.93
C ASN A 43 -17.98 6.47 1.70
N THR A 44 -18.36 6.62 0.44
CA THR A 44 -19.68 7.13 0.11
C THR A 44 -20.76 6.09 0.47
N ILE A 45 -20.52 4.79 0.23
CA ILE A 45 -21.45 3.69 0.60
C ILE A 45 -21.58 3.50 2.11
N SER A 46 -20.49 3.65 2.87
CA SER A 46 -20.53 3.50 4.32
C SER A 46 -21.33 4.59 5.01
N ASN A 47 -21.33 5.80 4.44
CA ASN A 47 -21.94 6.97 5.04
C ASN A 47 -23.39 7.17 4.57
N ASN A 48 -23.75 6.70 3.38
CA ASN A 48 -25.08 6.87 2.83
C ASN A 48 -25.48 5.68 1.93
N LEU A 49 -26.62 5.06 2.23
CA LEU A 49 -27.19 3.98 1.40
C LEU A 49 -27.78 4.49 0.08
N TYR A 50 -28.03 5.80 -0.04
CA TYR A 50 -28.55 6.46 -1.24
C TYR A 50 -27.59 7.56 -1.68
N ILE A 51 -26.68 7.21 -2.58
CA ILE A 51 -25.65 8.12 -3.08
C ILE A 51 -26.11 8.74 -4.39
N GLU A 52 -26.08 10.07 -4.47
CA GLU A 52 -26.15 10.75 -5.75
C GLU A 52 -24.79 10.65 -6.44
N VAL A 53 -24.77 10.30 -7.74
CA VAL A 53 -23.54 10.17 -8.54
C VAL A 53 -22.66 11.43 -8.45
N SER A 54 -23.28 12.60 -8.37
CA SER A 54 -22.63 13.91 -8.18
C SER A 54 -21.80 14.00 -6.89
N GLU A 55 -22.24 13.38 -5.80
CA GLU A 55 -21.54 13.40 -4.52
C GLU A 55 -20.28 12.53 -4.58
N PHE A 56 -20.39 11.33 -5.16
CA PHE A 56 -19.25 10.45 -5.41
C PHE A 56 -18.22 11.10 -6.35
N GLU A 57 -18.66 11.68 -7.48
CA GLU A 57 -17.77 12.35 -8.43
C GLU A 57 -17.06 13.55 -7.79
N ARG A 58 -17.74 14.31 -6.93
CA ARG A 58 -17.15 15.42 -6.18
C ARG A 58 -16.07 14.93 -5.20
N GLU A 59 -16.38 13.93 -4.37
CA GLU A 59 -15.39 13.37 -3.43
C GLU A 59 -14.18 12.81 -4.18
N LEU A 60 -14.43 12.04 -5.23
CA LEU A 60 -13.37 11.48 -6.06
C LEU A 60 -12.51 12.58 -6.70
N GLY A 61 -13.13 13.61 -7.27
CA GLY A 61 -12.43 14.75 -7.86
C GLY A 61 -11.55 15.50 -6.85
N MET A 62 -12.03 15.70 -5.61
CA MET A 62 -11.23 16.33 -4.55
C MET A 62 -9.98 15.51 -4.20
N VAL A 63 -10.15 14.19 -4.00
CA VAL A 63 -9.05 13.30 -3.64
C VAL A 63 -8.04 13.17 -4.79
N MET A 64 -8.54 12.98 -6.01
CA MET A 64 -7.70 12.87 -7.21
C MET A 64 -6.98 14.17 -7.52
N ASN A 65 -7.57 15.35 -7.30
CA ASN A 65 -6.86 16.62 -7.48
C ASN A 65 -5.78 16.83 -6.40
N ARG A 66 -6.05 16.43 -5.16
CA ARG A 66 -5.04 16.48 -4.07
C ARG A 66 -3.85 15.58 -4.37
N LEU A 67 -4.09 14.37 -4.89
CA LEU A 67 -3.04 13.41 -5.23
C LEU A 67 -2.37 13.70 -6.58
N GLY A 68 -3.14 14.20 -7.55
CA GLY A 68 -2.67 14.55 -8.90
C GLY A 68 -1.90 15.87 -8.97
N GLY A 69 -1.87 16.65 -7.89
CA GLY A 69 -0.94 17.78 -7.76
C GLY A 69 0.53 17.35 -7.78
N TYR A 70 0.80 16.07 -7.47
CA TYR A 70 2.12 15.46 -7.54
C TYR A 70 2.24 14.75 -8.90
N ASN A 71 3.05 15.28 -9.82
CA ASN A 71 3.39 14.62 -11.09
C ASN A 71 4.37 13.45 -10.84
N GLU A 72 4.01 12.58 -9.90
CA GLU A 72 4.88 11.61 -9.25
C GLU A 72 4.14 10.27 -9.06
N LEU A 73 4.89 9.17 -9.08
CA LEU A 73 4.39 7.87 -8.67
C LEU A 73 4.44 7.81 -7.15
N LEU A 74 3.28 7.70 -6.50
CA LEU A 74 3.17 7.69 -5.04
C LEU A 74 3.05 6.27 -4.51
N PHE A 75 3.92 5.93 -3.56
CA PHE A 75 3.88 4.69 -2.81
C PHE A 75 3.64 4.98 -1.34
N TRP A 76 2.71 4.25 -0.75
CA TRP A 76 2.44 4.25 0.67
C TRP A 76 3.15 3.08 1.33
N ILE A 77 4.07 3.38 2.23
CA ILE A 77 4.82 2.40 3.00
C ILE A 77 4.14 2.25 4.35
N THR A 78 3.88 1.00 4.76
CA THR A 78 3.36 0.68 6.10
C THR A 78 4.25 -0.37 6.75
N ILE A 79 4.76 -0.06 7.94
CA ILE A 79 5.62 -0.92 8.75
C ILE A 79 4.80 -1.37 9.95
N THR A 80 4.57 -2.68 10.06
CA THR A 80 3.77 -3.29 11.13
C THR A 80 4.54 -4.39 11.85
N ALA A 81 4.14 -4.72 13.08
CA ALA A 81 4.71 -5.83 13.85
C ALA A 81 3.63 -6.81 14.30
N THR A 82 4.01 -8.07 14.50
CA THR A 82 3.12 -9.15 14.98
C THR A 82 2.40 -8.78 16.29
N THR A 83 3.10 -8.09 17.18
CA THR A 83 2.61 -7.67 18.49
C THR A 83 3.18 -6.30 18.85
N TYR A 84 2.32 -5.39 19.30
CA TYR A 84 2.71 -4.10 19.86
C TYR A 84 2.75 -4.19 21.39
N ASN A 85 3.72 -4.94 21.93
CA ASN A 85 3.86 -5.06 23.39
C ASN A 85 4.74 -3.93 23.92
N ARG A 86 4.26 -3.20 24.93
CA ARG A 86 5.11 -2.27 25.72
C ARG A 86 6.05 -3.12 26.57
N PRO A 87 7.39 -3.09 26.35
CA PRO A 87 8.26 -3.99 27.07
C PRO A 87 8.33 -3.61 28.55
N THR A 88 8.09 -4.59 29.42
CA THR A 88 8.48 -4.55 30.82
C THR A 88 9.98 -4.83 30.91
N SER A 89 10.76 -3.76 30.71
CA SER A 89 12.14 -3.55 31.14
C SER A 89 13.28 -4.53 30.74
N SER A 90 13.10 -5.50 29.84
CA SER A 90 14.26 -6.33 29.40
C SER A 90 14.24 -6.96 28.00
N GLU A 91 13.14 -6.84 27.24
CA GLU A 91 13.13 -7.31 25.85
C GLU A 91 13.81 -6.27 24.96
N ALA A 92 14.81 -6.69 24.18
CA ALA A 92 15.47 -5.82 23.21
C ALA A 92 14.40 -5.27 22.26
N TYR A 93 14.26 -3.94 22.22
CA TYR A 93 13.31 -3.28 21.33
C TYR A 93 13.58 -3.72 19.90
N LEU A 94 12.63 -4.41 19.28
CA LEU A 94 12.73 -4.72 17.86
C LEU A 94 12.59 -3.39 17.10
N THR A 95 13.71 -2.95 16.54
CA THR A 95 13.81 -1.74 15.72
C THR A 95 14.00 -2.11 14.27
N ILE A 96 13.53 -1.26 13.38
CA ILE A 96 13.88 -1.30 11.96
C ILE A 96 14.51 0.03 11.56
N THR A 97 15.50 -0.03 10.69
CA THR A 97 16.03 1.12 9.97
C THR A 97 15.89 0.81 8.49
N LEU A 98 15.06 1.59 7.81
CA LEU A 98 14.92 1.56 6.36
C LEU A 98 15.71 2.77 5.82
N PRO A 99 16.79 2.58 5.05
CA PRO A 99 17.45 3.69 4.39
C PRO A 99 16.58 4.18 3.22
N ILE A 100 15.46 4.84 3.53
CA ILE A 100 14.36 5.08 2.59
C ILE A 100 14.77 5.91 1.37
N TRP A 101 15.80 6.76 1.52
CA TRP A 101 16.39 7.52 0.41
C TRP A 101 17.18 6.66 -0.57
N ASP A 102 17.63 5.48 -0.14
CA ASP A 102 18.31 4.48 -0.97
C ASP A 102 17.32 3.48 -1.59
N MET A 103 16.00 3.74 -1.49
CA MET A 103 14.99 2.95 -2.18
C MET A 103 14.87 3.40 -3.63
N ASP A 104 15.20 2.51 -4.56
CA ASP A 104 15.10 2.79 -6.00
C ASP A 104 13.88 2.10 -6.61
N LEU A 105 13.23 2.82 -7.53
CA LEU A 105 12.24 2.25 -8.43
C LEU A 105 12.95 1.67 -9.66
N VAL A 106 12.76 0.39 -9.89
CA VAL A 106 13.34 -0.37 -11.00
C VAL A 106 12.31 -0.53 -12.10
N ASN A 107 12.63 -0.04 -13.30
CA ASN A 107 11.74 -0.13 -14.45
C ASN A 107 12.00 -1.37 -15.33
N SER A 108 11.21 -1.54 -16.39
CA SER A 108 11.31 -2.64 -17.38
C SER A 108 12.67 -2.75 -18.07
N SER A 109 13.43 -1.65 -18.15
CA SER A 109 14.78 -1.61 -18.73
C SER A 109 15.90 -1.91 -17.72
N GLY A 110 15.56 -2.12 -16.44
CA GLY A 110 16.51 -2.29 -15.35
C GLY A 110 17.17 -0.98 -14.91
N ALA A 111 16.62 0.18 -15.27
CA ALA A 111 17.08 1.45 -14.75
C ALA A 111 16.60 1.63 -13.31
N HIS A 112 17.47 2.17 -12.46
CA HIS A 112 17.18 2.52 -11.08
C HIS A 112 16.87 4.02 -11.00
N ILE A 113 15.71 4.35 -10.44
CA ILE A 113 15.22 5.72 -10.28
C ILE A 113 15.06 6.00 -8.80
N SER A 114 15.84 6.93 -8.28
CA SER A 114 15.78 7.34 -6.88
C SER A 114 14.55 8.20 -6.57
N PRO A 115 14.15 8.29 -5.29
CA PRO A 115 12.92 8.98 -4.91
C PRO A 115 13.10 10.50 -4.98
N LEU A 116 12.00 11.22 -5.26
CA LEU A 116 11.94 12.67 -5.19
C LEU A 116 11.63 13.15 -3.77
N HIS A 117 10.65 12.51 -3.14
CA HIS A 117 10.20 12.83 -1.80
C HIS A 117 10.05 11.55 -0.98
N VAL A 118 10.41 11.64 0.31
CA VAL A 118 10.14 10.60 1.31
C VAL A 118 9.65 11.28 2.57
N ASP A 119 8.70 10.65 3.25
CA ASP A 119 8.33 11.07 4.60
C ASP A 119 9.48 10.72 5.56
N PRO A 120 10.05 11.69 6.30
CA PRO A 120 11.23 11.48 7.14
C PRO A 120 11.07 10.35 8.17
N VAL A 121 9.85 10.13 8.64
CA VAL A 121 9.52 9.07 9.62
C VAL A 121 9.89 7.67 9.14
N LEU A 122 10.00 7.46 7.83
CA LEU A 122 10.40 6.18 7.24
C LEU A 122 11.92 5.95 7.26
N GLY A 123 12.72 7.02 7.32
CA GLY A 123 14.19 6.95 7.26
C GLY A 123 14.89 6.79 8.61
N ASP A 124 14.17 7.06 9.71
CA ASP A 124 14.71 6.99 11.06
C ASP A 124 14.80 5.53 11.57
N GLN A 125 15.58 5.31 12.64
CA GLN A 125 15.46 4.07 13.39
C GLN A 125 14.12 4.07 14.14
N VAL A 126 13.21 3.20 13.72
CA VAL A 126 11.85 3.13 14.23
C VAL A 126 11.70 1.97 15.22
N MET A 127 11.10 2.25 16.38
CA MET A 127 10.62 1.23 17.31
C MET A 127 9.21 0.75 16.91
N VAL A 128 9.15 -0.19 15.96
CA VAL A 128 7.88 -0.72 15.40
C VAL A 128 7.01 -1.41 16.44
N VAL A 129 7.60 -1.88 17.55
CA VAL A 129 6.87 -2.56 18.64
C VAL A 129 5.96 -1.65 19.47
N ARG A 130 6.02 -0.32 19.28
CA ARG A 130 5.13 0.61 19.99
C ARG A 130 3.84 0.86 19.23
N GLU A 131 3.98 1.14 17.94
CA GLU A 131 2.90 1.48 17.03
C GLU A 131 3.37 1.29 15.59
N PRO A 132 2.45 1.09 14.64
CA PRO A 132 2.80 1.02 13.25
C PRO A 132 3.30 2.37 12.74
N VAL A 133 4.25 2.31 11.80
CA VAL A 133 4.79 3.50 11.14
C VAL A 133 4.44 3.48 9.67
N PHE A 134 4.18 4.65 9.12
CA PHE A 134 3.76 4.78 7.74
C PHE A 134 4.20 6.12 7.15
N GLY A 135 4.23 6.20 5.83
CA GLY A 135 4.55 7.42 5.11
C GLY A 135 4.59 7.21 3.61
N PHE A 136 4.75 8.30 2.87
CA PHE A 136 4.91 8.30 1.43
C PHE A 136 6.38 8.20 1.00
N VAL A 137 6.56 7.51 -0.11
CA VAL A 137 7.74 7.63 -0.98
C VAL A 137 7.23 7.95 -2.37
N SER A 138 7.86 8.91 -3.05
CA SER A 138 7.46 9.31 -4.39
C SER A 138 8.61 9.26 -5.38
N PHE A 139 8.28 8.93 -6.63
CA PHE A 139 9.23 8.82 -7.73
C PHE A 139 8.79 9.69 -8.91
N PRO A 140 9.71 10.18 -9.75
CA PRO A 140 9.34 10.95 -10.92
C PRO A 140 8.56 10.06 -11.91
N MET A 141 7.58 10.63 -12.61
CA MET A 141 6.93 9.93 -13.74
C MET A 141 7.81 9.89 -15.00
N SER A 142 8.80 10.78 -15.07
CA SER A 142 9.71 10.90 -16.21
C SER A 142 11.07 11.45 -15.80
N VAL A 143 12.12 10.93 -16.41
CA VAL A 143 13.52 11.34 -16.18
C VAL A 143 14.15 11.84 -17.47
N ALA A 144 15.02 12.85 -17.36
CA ALA A 144 15.78 13.33 -18.50
C ALA A 144 16.91 12.34 -18.82
N ASN A 145 16.97 11.87 -20.06
CA ASN A 145 18.06 11.05 -20.55
C ASN A 145 18.56 11.57 -21.90
N SER A 146 19.83 11.99 -21.94
CA SER A 146 20.55 12.35 -23.18
C SER A 146 19.80 13.31 -24.11
N GLY A 147 19.14 14.33 -23.54
CA GLY A 147 18.38 15.34 -24.28
C GLY A 147 16.94 14.95 -24.63
N SER A 148 16.46 13.79 -24.16
CA SER A 148 15.07 13.34 -24.27
C SER A 148 14.45 13.12 -22.89
N CYS A 149 13.12 13.17 -22.80
CA CYS A 149 12.39 12.83 -21.58
C CYS A 149 11.90 11.39 -21.70
N LEU A 150 12.38 10.50 -20.83
CA LEU A 150 11.94 9.11 -20.78
C LEU A 150 10.89 8.95 -19.69
N SER A 151 9.78 8.31 -20.01
CA SER A 151 8.85 7.90 -18.97
C SER A 151 9.51 6.82 -18.12
N VAL A 152 9.38 6.95 -16.82
CA VAL A 152 9.91 5.96 -15.86
C VAL A 152 9.17 4.63 -16.01
N MET A 153 7.89 4.68 -16.37
CA MET A 153 7.04 3.53 -16.65
C MET A 153 6.65 3.52 -18.12
N ASP A 154 7.18 2.56 -18.89
CA ASP A 154 6.85 2.43 -20.31
C ASP A 154 5.62 1.53 -20.53
N SER A 155 5.26 1.33 -21.80
CA SER A 155 4.14 0.48 -22.19
C SER A 155 4.37 -1.02 -21.95
N LEU A 156 5.62 -1.44 -21.74
CA LEU A 156 6.01 -2.83 -21.48
C LEU A 156 6.08 -3.13 -19.98
N THR A 157 6.14 -2.11 -19.13
CA THR A 157 6.14 -2.30 -17.68
C THR A 157 4.83 -2.93 -17.21
N THR A 158 4.93 -4.13 -16.65
CA THR A 158 3.82 -4.86 -16.01
C THR A 158 3.95 -4.94 -14.50
N THR A 159 5.11 -4.57 -13.95
CA THR A 159 5.42 -4.54 -12.52
C THR A 159 6.32 -3.35 -12.21
N MET A 160 6.03 -2.66 -11.11
CA MET A 160 6.94 -1.69 -10.48
C MET A 160 7.81 -2.44 -9.48
N GLY A 161 9.09 -2.55 -9.79
CA GLY A 161 10.07 -3.08 -8.85
C GLY A 161 10.52 -1.97 -7.90
N LEU A 162 10.54 -2.23 -6.60
CA LEU A 162 11.15 -1.34 -5.62
C LEU A 162 12.27 -2.11 -4.92
N GLU A 163 13.48 -1.59 -4.98
CA GLU A 163 14.64 -2.20 -4.37
C GLU A 163 15.18 -1.29 -3.27
N ILE A 164 15.56 -1.88 -2.14
CA ILE A 164 16.27 -1.18 -1.09
C ILE A 164 17.34 -2.10 -0.52
N SER A 165 18.52 -1.54 -0.27
CA SER A 165 19.63 -2.26 0.32
C SER A 165 19.81 -1.88 1.80
N ASN A 166 20.51 -2.74 2.55
CA ASN A 166 20.96 -2.45 3.92
C ASN A 166 19.85 -2.16 4.94
N ILE A 167 18.69 -2.83 4.84
CA ILE A 167 17.67 -2.77 5.89
C ILE A 167 18.25 -3.40 7.16
N LYS A 168 18.18 -2.69 8.29
CA LYS A 168 18.60 -3.22 9.60
C LYS A 168 17.37 -3.53 10.45
N VAL A 169 17.26 -4.75 10.96
CA VAL A 169 16.21 -5.16 11.92
C VAL A 169 16.86 -5.74 13.17
N GLY A 170 16.71 -5.05 14.30
CA GLY A 170 17.53 -5.32 15.48
C GLY A 170 19.01 -5.23 15.11
N GLU A 171 19.78 -6.30 15.32
CA GLU A 171 21.19 -6.37 14.88
C GLU A 171 21.39 -7.08 13.53
N LYS A 172 20.32 -7.56 12.90
CA LYS A 172 20.38 -8.27 11.62
C LYS A 172 20.35 -7.30 10.45
N LEU A 173 21.29 -7.44 9.53
CA LEU A 173 21.33 -6.69 8.28
C LEU A 173 20.77 -7.55 7.14
N PHE A 174 19.89 -6.96 6.34
CA PHE A 174 19.36 -7.52 5.11
C PHE A 174 19.97 -6.74 3.96
N SER A 175 20.77 -7.43 3.14
CA SER A 175 21.61 -6.79 2.13
C SER A 175 20.79 -6.17 1.00
N GLU A 176 19.73 -6.86 0.57
CA GLU A 176 18.89 -6.48 -0.55
C GLU A 176 17.46 -6.94 -0.26
N THR A 177 16.48 -6.12 -0.60
CA THR A 177 15.06 -6.39 -0.45
C THR A 177 14.34 -5.80 -1.63
N TYR A 178 13.37 -6.54 -2.16
CA TYR A 178 12.66 -6.20 -3.38
C TYR A 178 11.16 -6.37 -3.20
N TRP A 179 10.38 -5.39 -3.65
CA TRP A 179 8.93 -5.48 -3.78
C TRP A 179 8.55 -5.41 -5.26
N SER A 180 7.61 -6.26 -5.68
CA SER A 180 7.11 -6.35 -7.04
C SER A 180 5.63 -5.99 -7.09
N VAL A 181 5.32 -4.71 -7.19
CA VAL A 181 3.92 -4.26 -7.26
C VAL A 181 3.42 -4.36 -8.70
N PRO A 182 2.31 -5.08 -8.98
CA PRO A 182 1.72 -5.09 -10.31
C PRO A 182 1.44 -3.68 -10.83
N TYR A 183 1.75 -3.43 -12.10
CA TYR A 183 1.55 -2.14 -12.75
C TYR A 183 0.73 -2.28 -14.03
N ARG A 184 -0.06 -1.24 -14.31
CA ARG A 184 -0.70 -1.05 -15.60
C ARG A 184 -0.61 0.42 -15.96
N SER A 185 -0.06 0.71 -17.14
CA SER A 185 -0.09 2.08 -17.63
C SER A 185 -1.53 2.53 -17.86
N SER A 186 -1.89 3.67 -17.26
CA SER A 186 -3.14 4.37 -17.56
C SER A 186 -3.09 5.11 -18.90
N VAL A 187 -1.89 5.32 -19.46
CA VAL A 187 -1.64 6.09 -20.68
C VAL A 187 -1.68 5.19 -21.92
N PHE A 188 -1.17 3.96 -21.80
CA PHE A 188 -1.21 2.96 -22.87
C PHE A 188 -2.36 2.01 -22.60
N GLY A 189 -3.54 2.34 -23.14
CA GLY A 189 -4.77 1.57 -22.98
C GLY A 189 -4.67 0.20 -23.63
N ASP A 190 -4.00 -0.75 -22.98
CA ASP A 190 -3.96 -2.13 -23.45
C ASP A 190 -5.23 -2.86 -23.00
N LEU A 191 -6.15 -3.07 -23.94
CA LEU A 191 -7.51 -3.62 -23.72
C LEU A 191 -7.52 -5.12 -23.37
N ASN A 192 -6.36 -5.81 -23.41
CA ASN A 192 -6.28 -7.27 -23.38
C ASN A 192 -5.76 -7.90 -22.09
N LEU A 193 -5.35 -7.11 -21.08
CA LEU A 193 -5.05 -7.66 -19.76
C LEU A 193 -6.36 -7.89 -18.99
N PRO A 194 -6.48 -8.95 -18.17
CA PRO A 194 -7.69 -9.19 -17.41
C PRO A 194 -7.98 -7.95 -16.55
N VAL A 195 -9.00 -7.20 -16.95
CA VAL A 195 -9.81 -6.43 -16.01
C VAL A 195 -10.09 -7.42 -14.89
N LEU A 196 -9.92 -7.01 -13.63
CA LEU A 196 -10.41 -7.83 -12.53
C LEU A 196 -11.86 -8.14 -12.89
N SER A 197 -12.13 -9.37 -13.35
CA SER A 197 -13.47 -9.85 -13.63
C SER A 197 -14.05 -10.06 -12.26
N VAL A 198 -14.46 -8.95 -11.67
CA VAL A 198 -15.38 -8.98 -10.57
C VAL A 198 -16.68 -9.28 -11.29
N ASN A 199 -16.98 -10.56 -11.47
CA ASN A 199 -18.39 -10.93 -11.44
C ASN A 199 -18.87 -10.32 -10.12
N PRO A 200 -19.73 -9.27 -10.14
CA PRO A 200 -20.40 -8.88 -8.92
C PRO A 200 -20.98 -10.19 -8.39
N PRO A 201 -20.77 -10.54 -7.10
CA PRO A 201 -21.40 -11.72 -6.57
C PRO A 201 -22.85 -11.64 -7.00
N ALA A 202 -23.31 -12.65 -7.77
CA ALA A 202 -24.72 -12.79 -8.12
C ALA A 202 -25.47 -12.51 -6.82
N HIS A 203 -26.55 -11.71 -6.88
CA HIS A 203 -27.32 -11.24 -5.73
C HIS A 203 -27.85 -12.37 -4.82
N SER A 204 -26.97 -13.17 -4.22
CA SER A 204 -27.19 -13.81 -2.95
C SER A 204 -26.94 -12.69 -1.98
N TYR A 205 -28.05 -12.12 -1.49
CA TYR A 205 -28.08 -11.53 -0.18
C TYR A 205 -27.47 -12.57 0.79
N GLU A 206 -26.16 -12.55 0.97
CA GLU A 206 -25.55 -13.20 2.11
C GLU A 206 -26.14 -12.45 3.31
N ALA A 207 -27.14 -13.06 3.95
CA ALA A 207 -27.86 -12.54 5.11
C ALA A 207 -26.95 -12.28 6.34
N ASN A 208 -25.63 -12.42 6.17
CA ASN A 208 -24.57 -12.14 7.13
C ASN A 208 -23.61 -11.06 6.60
N TYR A 209 -24.11 -10.07 5.85
CA TYR A 209 -23.35 -8.86 5.54
C TYR A 209 -23.11 -8.12 6.86
N ASP A 210 -21.92 -8.27 7.43
CA ASP A 210 -21.54 -7.66 8.71
C ASP A 210 -21.28 -6.16 8.48
N TRP A 211 -22.34 -5.37 8.59
CA TRP A 211 -22.29 -3.90 8.48
C TRP A 211 -21.32 -3.26 9.50
N GLY A 212 -20.93 -3.97 10.56
CA GLY A 212 -19.88 -3.55 11.49
C GLY A 212 -18.46 -3.55 10.91
N ARG A 213 -18.25 -4.13 9.73
CA ARG A 213 -16.95 -4.19 9.02
C ARG A 213 -16.76 -3.13 7.95
N VAL A 214 -17.73 -2.21 7.79
CA VAL A 214 -17.76 -1.24 6.68
C VAL A 214 -17.03 0.08 7.03
N GLY A 215 -16.54 0.23 8.26
CA GLY A 215 -15.88 1.47 8.71
C GLY A 215 -14.38 1.53 8.41
N ARG A 216 -13.82 2.74 8.43
CA ARG A 216 -12.37 3.00 8.43
C ARG A 216 -11.67 2.24 9.57
N LEU A 217 -10.40 1.89 9.37
CA LEU A 217 -9.59 1.21 10.39
C LEU A 217 -8.42 2.13 10.79
N GLN A 218 -8.28 2.44 12.08
CA GLN A 218 -7.23 3.36 12.55
C GLN A 218 -5.84 2.72 12.63
N MET A 219 -5.78 1.42 12.86
CA MET A 219 -4.53 0.66 12.90
C MET A 219 -4.48 -0.34 11.75
N PRO A 220 -3.35 -0.52 11.06
CA PRO A 220 -3.20 -1.54 10.05
C PRO A 220 -3.29 -2.95 10.67
N PRO A 221 -3.66 -3.96 9.88
CA PRO A 221 -3.68 -5.34 10.33
C PRO A 221 -2.26 -5.83 10.68
N ALA A 222 -2.15 -6.63 11.75
CA ALA A 222 -0.90 -7.28 12.12
C ALA A 222 -0.53 -8.39 11.12
N PRO A 223 0.76 -8.70 10.92
CA PRO A 223 1.23 -9.70 9.96
C PRO A 223 0.94 -11.17 10.32
N ASN A 224 0.16 -11.43 11.38
CA ASN A 224 0.06 -12.74 12.03
C ASN A 224 -0.50 -13.81 11.09
N GLY A 225 0.35 -14.80 10.74
CA GLY A 225 -0.06 -16.04 10.07
C GLY A 225 -0.20 -15.98 8.55
N LEU A 226 0.26 -14.91 7.90
CA LEU A 226 0.07 -14.70 6.45
C LEU A 226 1.36 -14.98 5.69
N SER A 227 1.72 -16.25 5.61
CA SER A 227 2.84 -16.70 4.77
C SER A 227 2.37 -17.19 3.40
N ASP A 228 1.09 -17.53 3.25
CA ASP A 228 0.58 -18.07 1.98
C ASP A 228 -0.95 -17.89 1.84
N PRO A 229 -1.45 -17.23 0.76
CA PRO A 229 -2.88 -17.20 0.45
C PRO A 229 -3.52 -18.59 0.31
N SER A 230 -2.74 -19.63 0.02
CA SER A 230 -3.21 -21.01 -0.13
C SER A 230 -3.46 -21.72 1.20
N ALA A 231 -2.74 -21.34 2.26
CA ALA A 231 -2.82 -21.97 3.57
C ALA A 231 -4.03 -21.48 4.38
N ASP A 232 -4.37 -20.19 4.28
CA ASP A 232 -5.57 -19.60 4.88
C ASP A 232 -6.14 -18.47 4.01
N PRO A 233 -6.96 -18.81 2.99
CA PRO A 233 -7.54 -17.83 2.08
C PRO A 233 -8.45 -16.82 2.78
N ALA A 234 -9.08 -17.21 3.89
CA ALA A 234 -10.01 -16.36 4.62
C ALA A 234 -9.27 -15.27 5.40
N SER A 235 -8.20 -15.65 6.12
CA SER A 235 -7.34 -14.69 6.82
C SER A 235 -6.59 -13.79 5.83
N TRP A 236 -6.16 -14.32 4.69
CA TRP A 236 -5.53 -13.53 3.62
C TRP A 236 -6.45 -12.44 3.07
N LYS A 237 -7.66 -12.82 2.66
CA LYS A 237 -8.66 -11.87 2.18
C LYS A 237 -9.00 -10.82 3.24
N ARG A 238 -9.08 -11.24 4.51
CA ARG A 238 -9.37 -10.33 5.63
C ARG A 238 -8.24 -9.33 5.86
N TYR A 239 -6.99 -9.77 5.80
CA TYR A 239 -5.83 -8.89 5.93
C TYR A 239 -5.87 -7.75 4.93
N TRP A 240 -6.02 -8.07 3.64
CA TRP A 240 -6.04 -7.02 2.61
C TRP A 240 -7.26 -6.12 2.69
N GLU A 241 -8.39 -6.65 3.14
CA GLU A 241 -9.57 -5.85 3.43
C GLU A 241 -9.31 -4.84 4.57
N ASP A 242 -8.72 -5.30 5.67
CA ASP A 242 -8.36 -4.44 6.80
C ASP A 242 -7.25 -3.44 6.43
N MET A 243 -6.26 -3.84 5.62
CA MET A 243 -5.23 -2.94 5.08
C MET A 243 -5.87 -1.86 4.19
N GLY A 244 -6.82 -2.23 3.33
CA GLY A 244 -7.54 -1.26 2.51
C GLY A 244 -8.36 -0.28 3.33
N ARG A 245 -9.00 -0.74 4.41
CA ARG A 245 -9.74 0.13 5.35
C ARG A 245 -8.82 1.07 6.11
N TYR A 246 -7.59 0.63 6.37
CA TYR A 246 -6.55 1.47 6.96
C TYR A 246 -6.05 2.53 5.98
N LEU A 247 -5.74 2.16 4.73
CA LEU A 247 -5.41 3.12 3.68
C LEU A 247 -6.51 4.16 3.48
N TRP A 248 -7.77 3.72 3.51
CA TRP A 248 -8.90 4.64 3.49
C TRP A 248 -8.85 5.65 4.65
N TYR A 249 -8.63 5.19 5.88
CA TYR A 249 -8.49 6.09 7.04
C TYR A 249 -7.38 7.15 6.84
N GLN A 250 -6.26 6.75 6.25
CA GLN A 250 -5.09 7.61 6.09
C GLN A 250 -5.20 8.58 4.89
N LEU A 251 -5.78 8.12 3.78
CA LEU A 251 -5.82 8.87 2.52
C LEU A 251 -7.01 9.83 2.43
N LEU A 252 -8.14 9.50 3.06
CA LEU A 252 -9.28 10.39 3.13
C LEU A 252 -9.25 11.14 4.47
N PRO A 253 -9.13 12.48 4.48
CA PRO A 253 -9.29 13.23 5.71
C PRO A 253 -10.68 12.90 6.31
N GLU A 254 -10.79 12.91 7.64
CA GLU A 254 -12.10 13.09 8.25
C GLU A 254 -12.60 14.46 7.78
N ASN A 255 -13.87 14.56 7.39
CA ASN A 255 -14.48 15.84 7.07
C ASN A 255 -14.26 16.75 8.29
N GLU A 256 -13.34 17.72 8.21
CA GLU A 256 -13.28 18.79 9.19
C GLU A 256 -14.63 19.51 9.09
N PRO A 257 -15.41 19.56 10.18
CA PRO A 257 -16.66 20.32 10.21
C PRO A 257 -16.42 21.82 10.04
#